data_AF-A0A9P5U072-F1
#
_entry.id   AF-A0A9P5U072-F1
#
_cell.length_a   1.000
_cell.length_b   1.000
_cell.length_c   1.000
_cell.angle_alpha   90.00
_cell.angle_beta   90.00
_cell.angle_gamma   90.00
#
_symmetry.space_group_name_H-M   'P 1'
#
loop_
_entity.id
_entity.type
_entity.pdbx_description
1 polymer ?
#
loop_
_entity_poly.entity_id
_entity_poly.type
_entity_poly.pdbx_seq_one_letter_code
_entity_poly.pdbx_strand_id
1 'polypeptide(L)'
;NLAGILNSVDDEDEPRTWQWNDTAGKVINKHKTVYERWESILKSKGQQELSSGTTTHDDNLDQKCYHPFASQLDWEIAQWAVTEKISQKGLDRLLNVPQVQQKLGLSYENSRGMLKCIDEIPERCGKWRTKQLTFRDKPGEHFTVYHRDPVEAIKALWGDPAFAEHLVYKPGKLFRGAEQTENNRIYSEMWT
;
A
#
# COMPACT_ATOMS: atom_id res chain seq x y z
N ASN A 1 -36.50 -0.24 8.14
CA ASN A 1 -36.36 1.11 8.72
C ASN A 1 -35.50 1.03 9.98
N LEU A 2 -34.19 0.96 9.80
CA LEU A 2 -33.19 1.01 10.88
C LEU A 2 -32.19 2.13 10.54
N ALA A 3 -32.74 3.32 10.32
CA ALA A 3 -32.00 4.54 9.96
C ALA A 3 -32.06 5.54 11.13
N GLY A 4 -31.80 5.09 12.37
CA GLY A 4 -32.17 5.87 13.56
C GLY A 4 -31.21 5.89 14.75
N ILE A 5 -30.01 5.29 14.71
CA ILE A 5 -29.14 5.26 15.92
C ILE A 5 -27.65 5.43 15.59
N LEU A 6 -27.29 6.34 14.69
CA LEU A 6 -25.89 6.75 14.56
C LEU A 6 -25.79 8.17 13.97
N ASN A 7 -26.39 9.14 14.66
CA ASN A 7 -26.18 10.57 14.44
C ASN A 7 -26.66 11.32 15.68
N SER A 8 -25.79 11.50 16.67
CA SER A 8 -25.95 12.45 17.77
C SER A 8 -24.75 12.36 18.71
N VAL A 9 -23.58 12.85 18.28
CA VAL A 9 -22.58 13.38 19.21
C VAL A 9 -21.93 14.60 18.55
N ASP A 10 -22.42 15.78 18.91
CA ASP A 10 -21.79 17.10 18.81
C ASP A 10 -20.84 17.37 17.63
N ASP A 11 -21.42 17.78 16.50
CA ASP A 11 -20.77 18.70 15.56
C ASP A 11 -21.07 20.14 16.00
N GLU A 12 -20.45 20.60 17.09
CA GLU A 12 -20.19 22.03 17.24
C GLU A 12 -18.84 22.33 16.58
N ASP A 13 -18.81 23.33 15.69
CA ASP A 13 -17.64 23.84 14.95
C ASP A 13 -16.58 24.48 15.88
N GLU A 14 -16.34 23.90 17.06
CA GLU A 14 -15.31 24.39 17.97
C GLU A 14 -13.93 23.95 17.49
N PRO A 15 -12.96 24.87 17.40
CA PRO A 15 -11.62 24.56 16.92
C PRO A 15 -10.96 23.55 17.85
N ARG A 16 -10.40 22.47 17.27
CA ARG A 16 -9.63 21.46 18.00
C ARG A 16 -8.17 21.87 18.07
N THR A 17 -7.59 21.85 19.26
CA THR A 17 -6.17 22.18 19.45
C THR A 17 -5.39 20.98 19.99
N TRP A 18 -4.15 20.85 19.52
CA TRP A 18 -3.24 19.76 19.88
C TRP A 18 -2.10 20.26 20.77
N GLN A 19 -1.81 19.51 21.83
CA GLN A 19 -0.61 19.68 22.66
C GLN A 19 0.23 18.40 22.61
N TRP A 20 1.26 18.38 21.77
CA TRP A 20 2.16 17.23 21.64
C TRP A 20 3.11 17.12 22.83
N ASN A 21 3.47 15.90 23.23
CA ASN A 21 4.50 15.68 24.23
C ASN A 21 5.89 15.71 23.59
N ASP A 22 6.67 16.76 23.85
CA ASP A 22 7.99 16.98 23.24
C ASP A 22 9.04 15.91 23.60
N THR A 23 8.89 15.29 24.77
CA THR A 23 9.79 14.22 25.25
C THR A 23 9.38 12.81 24.84
N ALA A 24 8.20 12.64 24.23
CA ALA A 24 7.70 11.34 23.85
C ALA A 24 8.12 10.97 22.42
N GLY A 25 8.96 9.94 22.30
CA GLY A 25 9.41 9.38 21.03
C GLY A 25 10.80 9.87 20.60
N LYS A 26 11.79 8.98 20.62
CA LYS A 26 13.11 9.22 20.02
C LYS A 26 13.08 8.75 18.57
N VAL A 27 13.45 9.60 17.62
CA VAL A 27 13.63 9.18 16.21
C VAL A 27 14.86 8.28 16.14
N ILE A 28 14.65 6.98 15.89
CA ILE A 28 15.73 5.99 15.92
C ILE A 28 16.38 5.84 14.53
N ASN A 29 15.62 6.03 13.44
CA ASN A 29 16.17 5.94 12.09
C ASN A 29 15.26 6.62 11.04
N LYS A 30 15.86 7.25 10.03
CA LYS A 30 15.21 7.62 8.76
C LYS A 30 15.85 6.75 7.68
N HIS A 31 15.18 5.68 7.23
CA HIS A 31 15.53 5.15 5.92
C HIS A 31 15.29 6.27 4.90
N LYS A 32 16.26 6.51 4.00
CA LYS A 32 16.29 7.71 3.14
C LYS A 32 15.03 7.81 2.27
N THR A 33 14.45 6.67 1.84
CA THR A 33 13.07 6.60 1.36
C THR A 33 12.49 5.20 1.56
N VAL A 34 11.16 5.10 1.61
CA VAL A 34 10.41 3.84 1.49
C VAL A 34 10.87 3.05 0.25
N TYR A 35 11.12 3.76 -0.85
CA TYR A 35 11.54 3.20 -2.14
C TYR A 35 12.87 2.44 -2.07
N GLU A 36 13.87 2.92 -1.33
CA GLU A 36 15.15 2.20 -1.17
C GLU A 36 14.98 0.83 -0.46
N ARG A 37 14.02 0.74 0.47
CA ARG A 37 13.69 -0.53 1.14
C ARG A 37 13.01 -1.48 0.15
N TRP A 38 12.11 -0.97 -0.69
CA TRP A 38 11.49 -1.75 -1.77
C TRP A 38 12.53 -2.23 -2.79
N GLU A 39 13.48 -1.38 -3.19
CA GLU A 39 14.57 -1.79 -4.07
C GLU A 39 15.37 -2.96 -3.49
N SER A 40 15.65 -2.95 -2.19
CA SER A 40 16.36 -4.04 -1.53
C SER A 40 15.56 -5.35 -1.55
N ILE A 41 14.24 -5.27 -1.39
CA ILE A 41 13.33 -6.43 -1.47
C ILE A 41 13.20 -6.94 -2.91
N LEU A 42 13.17 -6.05 -3.91
CA LEU A 42 13.13 -6.39 -5.33
C LEU A 42 14.46 -7.03 -5.78
N LYS A 43 15.60 -6.40 -5.46
CA LYS A 43 16.94 -6.91 -5.81
C LYS A 43 17.23 -8.26 -5.14
N SER A 44 16.77 -8.48 -3.90
CA SER A 44 16.94 -9.78 -3.23
C SER A 44 16.07 -10.89 -3.82
N LYS A 45 14.95 -10.56 -4.48
CA LYS A 45 14.12 -11.53 -5.22
C LYS A 45 14.59 -11.74 -6.67
N GLY A 46 15.25 -10.76 -7.28
CA GLY A 46 15.74 -10.77 -8.66
C GLY A 46 17.16 -11.30 -8.88
N GLN A 47 17.79 -11.94 -7.89
CA GLN A 47 19.09 -12.62 -8.08
C GLN A 47 18.92 -13.97 -8.83
N GLN A 48 18.40 -13.88 -10.04
CA GLN A 48 18.77 -14.69 -11.19
C GLN A 48 18.56 -13.80 -12.42
N GLU A 49 19.67 -13.21 -12.87
CA GLU A 49 19.85 -12.48 -14.15
C GLU A 49 19.36 -11.02 -14.24
N LEU A 50 20.25 -10.07 -13.89
CA LEU A 50 20.78 -9.10 -14.86
C LEU A 50 22.02 -8.38 -14.32
N SER A 51 23.06 -8.33 -15.14
CA SER A 51 24.39 -7.83 -14.84
C SER A 51 24.50 -6.29 -14.78
N SER A 52 25.30 -5.84 -13.82
CA SER A 52 25.90 -4.52 -13.57
C SER A 52 25.97 -3.50 -14.71
N GLY A 53 25.70 -2.23 -14.36
CA GLY A 53 26.16 -1.05 -15.09
C GLY A 53 26.03 0.24 -14.27
N THR A 54 27.15 0.90 -13.96
CA THR A 54 27.28 2.15 -13.20
C THR A 54 27.18 3.38 -14.13
N THR A 55 26.50 4.45 -13.70
CA THR A 55 26.91 5.89 -13.75
C THR A 55 25.70 6.84 -13.93
N THR A 56 25.81 7.96 -13.22
CA THR A 56 24.92 9.11 -13.00
C THR A 56 24.43 9.88 -14.23
N HIS A 57 23.10 10.03 -14.38
CA HIS A 57 22.38 11.29 -14.61
C HIS A 57 20.86 11.08 -14.38
N ASP A 58 20.20 12.11 -13.87
CA ASP A 58 18.89 12.13 -13.19
C ASP A 58 17.67 12.03 -14.12
N ASP A 59 17.64 11.06 -15.04
CA ASP A 59 16.47 10.71 -15.89
C ASP A 59 15.91 9.31 -15.58
N ASN A 60 16.59 8.56 -14.70
CA ASN A 60 16.33 7.14 -14.45
C ASN A 60 15.53 6.90 -13.14
N LEU A 61 14.96 7.94 -12.53
CA LEU A 61 14.08 7.78 -11.36
C LEU A 61 12.67 7.36 -11.80
N ASP A 62 12.16 7.96 -12.87
CA ASP A 62 10.83 7.65 -13.39
C ASP A 62 10.73 6.17 -13.80
N GLN A 63 11.73 5.65 -14.51
CA GLN A 63 11.76 4.24 -14.89
C GLN A 63 11.93 3.27 -13.71
N LYS A 64 12.55 3.70 -12.60
CA LYS A 64 12.70 2.88 -11.38
C LYS A 64 11.41 2.79 -10.58
N CYS A 65 10.54 3.80 -10.64
CA CYS A 65 9.27 3.82 -9.90
C CYS A 65 8.23 2.85 -10.45
N TYR A 66 8.33 2.49 -11.74
CA TYR A 66 7.34 1.64 -12.41
C TYR A 66 7.76 0.17 -12.56
N HIS A 67 8.96 -0.23 -12.11
CA HIS A 67 9.36 -1.64 -12.14
C HIS A 67 8.30 -2.52 -11.45
N PRO A 68 7.87 -3.64 -12.06
CA PRO A 68 8.48 -4.37 -13.18
C PRO A 68 8.10 -3.90 -14.59
N PHE A 69 7.28 -2.86 -14.72
CA PHE A 69 6.93 -2.30 -16.02
C PHE A 69 8.09 -1.49 -16.62
N ALA A 70 8.17 -1.46 -17.95
CA ALA A 70 9.27 -0.80 -18.66
C ALA A 70 9.16 0.73 -18.66
N SER A 71 7.96 1.27 -18.45
CA SER A 71 7.67 2.70 -18.41
C SER A 71 6.41 3.01 -17.60
N GLN A 72 6.19 4.30 -17.33
CA GLN A 72 4.93 4.78 -16.74
C GLN A 72 3.72 4.40 -17.60
N LEU A 73 3.78 4.65 -18.90
CA LEU A 73 2.67 4.37 -19.83
C LEU A 73 2.36 2.86 -19.87
N ASP A 74 3.39 2.02 -19.83
CA ASP A 74 3.26 0.56 -19.73
C ASP A 74 2.50 0.13 -18.46
N TRP A 75 2.78 0.77 -17.32
CA TRP A 75 2.04 0.55 -16.07
C TRP A 75 0.62 1.12 -16.10
N GLU A 76 0.40 2.32 -16.66
CA GLU A 76 -0.90 2.99 -16.71
C GLU A 76 -1.91 2.18 -17.54
N ILE A 77 -1.49 1.62 -18.67
CA ILE A 77 -2.35 0.76 -19.49
C ILE A 77 -2.71 -0.52 -18.73
N ALA A 78 -1.77 -1.12 -18.01
CA ALA A 78 -2.04 -2.29 -17.17
C ALA A 78 -3.00 -1.95 -16.01
N GLN A 79 -2.78 -0.82 -15.34
CA GLN A 79 -3.63 -0.33 -14.25
C GLN A 79 -5.06 -0.06 -14.75
N TRP A 80 -5.20 0.61 -15.89
CA TRP A 80 -6.49 0.87 -16.53
C TRP A 80 -7.21 -0.44 -16.84
N ALA A 81 -6.53 -1.42 -17.45
CA ALA A 81 -7.13 -2.70 -17.81
C ALA A 81 -7.66 -3.47 -16.59
N VAL A 82 -6.91 -3.45 -15.47
CA VAL A 82 -7.31 -4.09 -14.21
C VAL A 82 -8.48 -3.35 -13.56
N THR A 83 -8.44 -2.02 -13.52
CA THR A 83 -9.45 -1.18 -12.87
C THR A 83 -10.80 -1.29 -13.58
N GLU A 84 -10.80 -1.26 -14.91
CA GLU A 84 -11.98 -1.41 -15.76
C GLU A 84 -12.43 -2.88 -15.91
N LYS A 85 -11.72 -3.84 -15.30
CA LYS A 85 -12.01 -5.28 -15.37
C LYS A 85 -12.11 -5.78 -16.82
N ILE A 86 -11.24 -5.29 -17.69
CA ILE A 86 -11.20 -5.70 -19.09
C ILE A 86 -10.91 -7.20 -19.16
N SER A 87 -11.73 -7.92 -19.93
CA SER A 87 -11.49 -9.36 -20.14
C SER A 87 -10.12 -9.58 -20.80
N GLN A 88 -9.39 -10.62 -20.41
CA GLN A 88 -8.10 -10.99 -21.00
C GLN A 88 -8.16 -11.05 -22.53
N LYS A 89 -9.21 -11.68 -23.08
CA LYS A 89 -9.45 -11.75 -24.53
C LYS A 89 -9.70 -10.38 -25.17
N GLY A 90 -10.36 -9.46 -24.45
CA GLY A 90 -10.59 -8.10 -24.91
C GLY A 90 -9.30 -7.30 -25.00
N LEU A 91 -8.45 -7.41 -23.98
CA LEU A 91 -7.12 -6.81 -23.99
C LEU A 91 -6.24 -7.41 -25.08
N ASP A 92 -6.22 -8.73 -25.25
CA ASP A 92 -5.48 -9.40 -26.33
C ASP A 92 -5.91 -8.90 -27.71
N ARG A 93 -7.21 -8.67 -27.93
CA ARG A 93 -7.71 -8.11 -29.20
C ARG A 93 -7.18 -6.71 -29.45
N LEU A 94 -7.14 -5.86 -28.42
CA LEU A 94 -6.56 -4.51 -28.52
C LEU A 94 -5.06 -4.57 -28.82
N LEU A 95 -4.33 -5.42 -28.10
CA LEU A 95 -2.89 -5.58 -28.26
C LEU A 95 -2.51 -6.18 -29.62
N ASN A 96 -3.39 -7.00 -30.22
CA ASN A 96 -3.19 -7.54 -31.57
C ASN A 96 -3.47 -6.53 -32.70
N VAL A 97 -4.01 -5.35 -32.40
CA VAL A 97 -4.17 -4.30 -33.43
C VAL A 97 -2.77 -3.86 -33.90
N PRO A 98 -2.50 -3.86 -35.22
CA PRO A 98 -1.18 -3.49 -35.73
C PRO A 98 -0.72 -2.14 -35.20
N GLN A 99 0.56 -2.05 -34.86
CA GLN A 99 1.23 -0.85 -34.34
C GLN A 99 0.83 -0.40 -32.93
N VAL A 100 -0.25 -0.90 -32.30
CA VAL A 100 -0.66 -0.44 -30.97
C VAL A 100 0.43 -0.66 -29.93
N GLN A 101 0.98 -1.87 -29.85
CA GLN A 101 2.08 -2.18 -28.92
C GLN A 101 3.31 -1.32 -29.18
N GLN A 102 3.69 -1.15 -30.44
CA GLN A 102 4.87 -0.39 -30.84
C GLN A 102 4.72 1.12 -30.56
N LYS A 103 3.53 1.67 -30.80
CA LYS A 103 3.23 3.10 -30.59
C LYS A 103 3.13 3.46 -29.11
N LEU A 104 2.63 2.53 -28.29
CA LEU A 104 2.54 2.70 -26.85
C LEU A 104 3.83 2.29 -26.12
N GLY A 105 4.71 1.52 -26.76
CA GLY A 105 5.96 1.06 -26.14
C GLY A 105 5.72 0.08 -24.99
N LEU A 106 4.72 -0.79 -25.12
CA LEU A 106 4.35 -1.76 -24.08
C LEU A 106 5.40 -2.87 -23.97
N SER A 107 5.66 -3.34 -22.75
CA SER A 107 6.59 -4.45 -22.48
C SER A 107 5.96 -5.83 -22.68
N TYR A 108 4.63 -5.90 -22.69
CA TYR A 108 3.86 -7.14 -22.82
C TYR A 108 3.11 -7.23 -24.14
N GLU A 109 3.14 -8.41 -24.76
CA GLU A 109 2.48 -8.67 -26.04
C GLU A 109 1.01 -9.08 -25.90
N ASN A 110 0.61 -9.51 -24.70
CA ASN A 110 -0.72 -10.03 -24.41
C ASN A 110 -1.06 -9.88 -22.92
N SER A 111 -2.32 -10.15 -22.58
CA SER A 111 -2.83 -10.12 -21.21
C SER A 111 -2.09 -11.04 -20.25
N ARG A 112 -1.58 -12.18 -20.72
CA ARG A 112 -0.75 -13.07 -19.90
C ARG A 112 0.60 -12.44 -19.56
N GLY A 113 1.25 -11.77 -20.50
CA GLY A 113 2.50 -11.03 -20.26
C GLY A 113 2.30 -9.91 -19.25
N MET A 114 1.20 -9.16 -19.39
CA MET A 114 0.81 -8.12 -18.43
C MET A 114 0.60 -8.69 -17.03
N LEU A 115 -0.16 -9.79 -16.91
CA LEU A 115 -0.41 -10.44 -15.62
C LEU A 115 0.87 -11.00 -14.99
N LYS A 116 1.81 -11.51 -15.81
CA LYS A 116 3.11 -11.93 -15.31
C LYS A 116 3.90 -10.77 -14.70
N CYS A 117 3.88 -9.59 -15.34
CA CYS A 117 4.49 -8.39 -14.76
C CYS A 117 3.82 -8.04 -13.43
N ILE A 118 2.49 -8.15 -13.33
CA ILE A 118 1.77 -7.92 -12.07
C ILE A 118 2.19 -8.92 -10.99
N ASP A 119 2.35 -10.20 -11.33
CA ASP A 119 2.77 -11.25 -10.40
C ASP A 119 4.20 -11.06 -9.87
N GLU A 120 5.06 -10.35 -10.62
CA GLU A 120 6.42 -10.00 -10.21
C GLU A 120 6.46 -8.84 -9.19
N ILE A 121 5.35 -8.10 -9.03
CA ILE A 121 5.25 -7.04 -8.02
C ILE A 121 5.36 -7.68 -6.62
N PRO A 122 6.34 -7.27 -5.80
CA PRO A 122 6.53 -7.86 -4.50
C PRO A 122 5.34 -7.55 -3.60
N GLU A 123 4.79 -8.59 -2.98
CA GLU A 123 3.74 -8.43 -1.97
C GLU A 123 4.20 -7.50 -0.86
N ARG A 124 3.41 -6.44 -0.60
CA ARG A 124 3.84 -5.44 0.36
C ARG A 124 3.80 -5.95 1.81
N CYS A 125 2.77 -6.69 2.17
CA CYS A 125 2.46 -7.07 3.56
C CYS A 125 2.94 -8.47 3.97
N GLY A 126 4.01 -8.96 3.35
CA GLY A 126 4.51 -10.33 3.56
C GLY A 126 3.63 -11.41 2.90
N LYS A 127 4.06 -12.66 3.04
CA LYS A 127 3.47 -13.81 2.36
C LYS A 127 2.10 -14.18 2.93
N TRP A 128 1.14 -14.44 2.05
CA TRP A 128 -0.09 -15.14 2.43
C TRP A 128 0.22 -16.54 2.97
N ARG A 129 -0.49 -16.92 4.02
CA ARG A 129 -0.48 -18.26 4.61
C ARG A 129 -1.91 -18.78 4.63
N THR A 130 -2.05 -20.06 4.33
CA THR A 130 -3.33 -20.77 4.36
C THR A 130 -3.30 -21.78 5.48
N LYS A 131 -4.30 -21.75 6.36
CA LYS A 131 -4.50 -22.74 7.43
C LYS A 131 -5.90 -23.33 7.30
N GLN A 132 -6.00 -24.64 7.52
CA GLN A 132 -7.29 -25.30 7.69
C GLN A 132 -7.57 -25.45 9.18
N LEU A 133 -8.74 -24.97 9.60
CA LEU A 133 -9.25 -25.13 10.95
C LEU A 133 -10.32 -26.21 10.96
N THR A 134 -10.35 -27.02 12.01
CA THR A 134 -11.42 -27.94 12.32
C THR A 134 -11.90 -27.66 13.73
N PHE A 135 -13.22 -27.75 13.94
CA PHE A 135 -13.82 -27.53 15.24
C PHE A 135 -14.37 -28.84 15.80
N ARG A 136 -14.37 -28.98 17.13
CA ARG A 136 -14.73 -30.24 17.81
C ARG A 136 -16.22 -30.57 17.68
N ASP A 137 -17.06 -29.55 17.61
CA ASP A 137 -18.49 -29.60 17.35
C ASP A 137 -18.81 -30.01 15.91
N LYS A 138 -17.86 -29.84 14.98
CA LYS A 138 -18.01 -30.19 13.56
C LYS A 138 -16.75 -30.88 12.99
N PRO A 139 -16.47 -32.12 13.40
CA PRO A 139 -15.22 -32.82 13.06
C PRO A 139 -15.05 -33.13 11.56
N GLY A 140 -16.08 -32.94 10.72
CA GLY A 140 -16.03 -33.13 9.27
C GLY A 140 -15.97 -31.85 8.44
N GLU A 141 -16.06 -30.66 9.06
CA GLU A 141 -15.99 -29.39 8.35
C GLU A 141 -14.59 -28.77 8.47
N HIS A 142 -14.03 -28.38 7.32
CA HIS A 142 -12.75 -27.68 7.25
C HIS A 142 -12.98 -26.21 6.87
N PHE A 143 -12.41 -25.31 7.66
CA PHE A 143 -12.49 -23.87 7.42
C PHE A 143 -11.13 -23.34 6.99
N THR A 144 -11.06 -22.83 5.77
CA THR A 144 -9.83 -22.26 5.22
C THR A 144 -9.68 -20.81 5.66
N VAL A 145 -8.62 -20.54 6.42
CA VAL A 145 -8.25 -19.19 6.85
C VAL A 145 -6.99 -18.76 6.09
N TYR A 146 -7.12 -17.64 5.39
CA TYR A 146 -6.00 -16.93 4.78
C TYR A 146 -5.54 -15.83 5.73
N HIS A 147 -4.27 -15.84 6.11
CA HIS A 147 -3.72 -14.84 7.01
C HIS A 147 -2.28 -14.47 6.62
N ARG A 148 -1.80 -13.32 7.11
CA ARG A 148 -0.41 -12.87 6.97
C ARG A 148 0.27 -12.85 8.34
N ASP A 149 1.58 -12.63 8.34
CA ASP A 149 2.29 -12.29 9.57
C ASP A 149 1.88 -10.85 9.97
N PRO A 150 1.27 -10.65 11.15
CA PRO A 150 0.82 -9.32 11.57
C PRO A 150 1.97 -8.31 11.65
N VAL A 151 3.18 -8.76 12.01
CA VAL A 151 4.36 -7.88 12.11
C VAL A 151 4.77 -7.37 10.73
N GLU A 152 4.78 -8.24 9.72
CA GLU A 152 5.12 -7.85 8.34
C GLU A 152 4.02 -6.98 7.72
N ALA A 153 2.75 -7.24 8.04
CA ALA A 153 1.64 -6.39 7.60
C ALA A 153 1.71 -4.98 8.21
N ILE A 154 2.02 -4.86 9.50
CA ILE A 154 2.20 -3.55 10.16
C ILE A 154 3.40 -2.81 9.59
N LYS A 155 4.55 -3.49 9.42
CA LYS A 155 5.74 -2.89 8.79
C LYS A 155 5.47 -2.37 7.39
N ALA A 156 4.63 -3.06 6.62
CA ALA A 156 4.25 -2.65 5.28
C ALA A 156 3.32 -1.43 5.30
N LEU A 157 2.33 -1.43 6.18
CA LEU A 157 1.40 -0.31 6.35
C LEU A 157 2.14 0.96 6.77
N TRP A 158 3.03 0.86 7.77
CA TRP A 158 3.86 1.98 8.22
C TRP A 158 4.93 2.37 7.20
N GLY A 159 5.23 1.49 6.26
CA GLY A 159 6.14 1.72 5.16
C GLY A 159 5.46 2.34 3.95
N ASP A 160 4.14 2.56 3.91
CA ASP A 160 3.49 3.16 2.75
C ASP A 160 3.47 4.70 2.88
N PRO A 161 4.02 5.46 1.92
CA PRO A 161 4.00 6.92 1.96
C PRO A 161 2.58 7.49 1.97
N ALA A 162 1.60 6.77 1.41
CA ALA A 162 0.20 7.20 1.41
C ALA A 162 -0.38 7.34 2.83
N PHE A 163 0.19 6.65 3.83
CA PHE A 163 -0.25 6.74 5.22
C PHE A 163 0.64 7.64 6.09
N ALA A 164 1.70 8.24 5.53
CA ALA A 164 2.68 8.98 6.31
C ALA A 164 2.07 10.11 7.16
N GLU A 165 1.05 10.80 6.62
CA GLU A 165 0.35 11.90 7.32
C GLU A 165 -0.61 11.43 8.41
N HIS A 166 -1.00 10.15 8.37
CA HIS A 166 -1.93 9.55 9.33
C HIS A 166 -1.22 8.80 10.47
N LEU A 167 0.10 8.59 10.37
CA LEU A 167 0.87 7.86 11.37
C LEU A 167 1.30 8.78 12.50
N VAL A 168 0.75 8.54 13.68
CA VAL A 168 1.09 9.29 14.89
C VAL A 168 1.98 8.46 15.81
N TYR A 169 3.19 8.97 16.06
CA TYR A 169 4.23 8.28 16.83
C TYR A 169 4.46 8.86 18.23
N LYS A 170 3.77 9.95 18.57
CA LYS A 170 3.89 10.63 19.85
C LYS A 170 2.49 10.81 20.44
N PRO A 171 2.28 10.55 21.72
CA PRO A 171 1.05 10.95 22.37
C PRO A 171 0.92 12.48 22.37
N GLY A 172 -0.29 12.96 22.17
CA GLY A 172 -0.62 14.39 22.21
C GLY A 172 -1.99 14.57 22.84
N LYS A 173 -2.17 15.59 23.66
CA LYS A 173 -3.49 15.88 24.23
C LYS A 173 -4.32 16.62 23.19
N LEU A 174 -5.57 16.20 23.02
CA LEU A 174 -6.56 16.88 22.18
C LEU A 174 -7.53 17.67 23.07
N PHE A 175 -7.77 18.94 22.74
CA PHE A 175 -8.71 19.79 23.50
C PHE A 175 -9.83 20.31 22.62
N ARG A 176 -11.00 20.47 23.23
CA ARG A 176 -12.17 21.16 22.68
C ARG A 176 -11.99 22.68 22.89
N GLY A 177 -11.96 23.44 21.80
CA GLY A 177 -11.76 24.89 21.83
C GLY A 177 -10.29 25.33 21.98
N ALA A 178 -10.09 26.65 22.11
CA ALA A 178 -8.77 27.27 22.21
C ALA A 178 -8.14 27.16 23.61
N GLU A 179 -8.95 26.96 24.65
CA GLU A 179 -8.47 26.85 26.03
C GLU A 179 -8.03 25.42 26.36
N GLN A 180 -6.72 25.22 26.58
CA GLN A 180 -6.11 23.94 26.94
C GLN A 180 -6.30 23.61 28.43
N THR A 181 -7.55 23.52 28.88
CA THR A 181 -7.89 23.11 30.26
C THR A 181 -8.21 21.62 30.32
N GLU A 182 -7.93 20.96 31.45
CA GLU A 182 -8.17 19.51 31.59
C GLU A 182 -9.65 19.13 31.44
N ASN A 183 -10.57 20.04 31.80
CA ASN A 183 -12.02 19.84 31.64
C ASN A 183 -12.46 19.77 30.17
N ASN A 184 -11.67 20.35 29.24
CA ASN A 184 -11.96 20.37 27.81
C ASN A 184 -11.19 19.29 27.04
N ARG A 185 -10.50 18.37 27.73
CA ARG A 185 -9.70 17.33 27.10
C ARG A 185 -10.58 16.25 26.47
N ILE A 186 -10.30 15.92 25.22
CA ILE A 186 -10.96 14.87 24.45
C ILE A 186 -10.09 13.61 24.48
N TYR A 187 -10.70 12.49 24.84
CA TYR A 187 -10.11 11.15 24.81
C TYR A 187 -10.83 10.34 23.73
N SER A 188 -10.20 10.14 22.57
CA SER A 188 -10.79 9.38 21.46
C SER A 188 -9.94 8.19 21.02
N GLU A 189 -8.63 8.41 20.87
CA GLU A 189 -7.67 7.43 20.38
C GLU A 189 -6.67 7.04 21.48
N MET A 190 -5.97 5.91 21.30
CA MET A 190 -4.96 5.46 22.27
C MET A 190 -3.80 6.44 22.48
N TRP A 191 -3.64 7.43 21.60
CA TRP A 191 -2.57 8.42 21.65
C TRP A 191 -3.04 9.82 22.08
N THR A 192 -4.33 9.99 22.45
CA THR A 192 -4.96 11.26 22.89
C THR A 192 -5.28 11.31 24.38
#